data_AF-K1VL48-F1
#
_entry.id   AF-K1VL48-F1
#
_cell.length_a   1.000
_cell.length_b   1.000
_cell.length_c   1.000
_cell.angle_alpha   90.00
_cell.angle_beta   90.00
_cell.angle_gamma   90.00
#
_symmetry.space_group_name_H-M   'P 1'
#
loop_
_entity.id
_entity.type
_entity.pdbx_description
1 polymer ?
#
loop_
_entity_poly.entity_id
_entity_poly.type
_entity_poly.pdbx_seq_one_letter_code
_entity_poly.pdbx_strand_id
1 'polypeptide(L)'
;MISSLFSLEPSSPSFISHFFHAQHVHFRREEGVGCSRHAPELRARYASQLILPLVLTSRPACAAPHALRCVEVPPRGARDLLTRTGPRVKNEAAFERFADTWTKLAVFGVEGYERLILVDADTIMLRGMDELFTMPLGEDWIGASPACTCNPFQFAHYPKDWIPENCSLSHQPRPTTLDNVPQPTKDSPRTAHLLNSGVVVLRPSKELMDSLAAHLDSDAVASAQFPDQDVLAEVFKGKWKVLPWWCNALKTLRAAHKNLWEDSEVRLLHYILDKPWSKRPQGYDYPTVESSDIELPKALVQAVKSAKPQESLQNYDGLHSWWWLVWDDVKGRLGDDRPLVEQWVKE
;
A
#
# COMPACT_ATOMS: atom_id res chain seq x y z
N MET A 1 -29.05 -28.57 -13.69
CA MET A 1 -28.42 -27.50 -14.49
C MET A 1 -27.98 -26.35 -13.57
N ILE A 2 -26.99 -26.61 -12.70
CA ILE A 2 -26.19 -25.59 -12.01
C ILE A 2 -24.78 -26.20 -11.97
N SER A 3 -24.04 -25.96 -13.05
CA SER A 3 -22.67 -26.44 -13.29
C SER A 3 -22.05 -25.50 -14.30
N SER A 4 -21.85 -24.24 -13.92
CA SER A 4 -21.05 -23.25 -14.64
C SER A 4 -21.08 -21.96 -13.83
N LEU A 5 -19.92 -21.54 -13.32
CA LEU A 5 -19.53 -20.21 -12.78
C LEU A 5 -18.50 -20.30 -11.62
N PHE A 6 -17.79 -21.43 -11.49
CA PHE A 6 -16.44 -21.44 -10.92
C PHE A 6 -15.44 -21.34 -12.08
N SER A 7 -15.36 -20.16 -12.68
CA SER A 7 -14.22 -19.81 -13.51
C SER A 7 -13.51 -18.68 -12.79
N LEU A 8 -12.42 -19.02 -12.10
CA LEU A 8 -11.34 -18.08 -11.81
C LEU A 8 -10.68 -17.77 -13.16
N GLU A 9 -11.41 -17.12 -14.07
CA GLU A 9 -10.78 -16.59 -15.27
C GLU A 9 -9.92 -15.42 -14.84
N PRO A 10 -8.63 -15.42 -15.23
CA PRO A 10 -7.72 -14.36 -14.86
C PRO A 10 -8.18 -13.08 -15.59
N SER A 11 -8.72 -12.13 -14.84
CA SER A 11 -8.64 -10.73 -15.23
C SER A 11 -7.15 -10.41 -15.39
N SER A 12 -6.70 -10.32 -16.65
CA SER A 12 -5.36 -9.97 -17.13
C SER A 12 -4.16 -10.69 -16.48
N PRO A 13 -3.49 -11.62 -17.21
CA PRO A 13 -2.25 -12.33 -16.81
C PRO A 13 -1.03 -11.44 -16.45
N SER A 14 -1.14 -10.11 -16.51
CA SER A 14 -0.02 -9.20 -16.28
C SER A 14 0.07 -8.66 -14.84
N PHE A 15 -0.97 -8.78 -14.00
CA PHE A 15 -1.11 -7.97 -12.78
C PHE A 15 -0.26 -8.43 -11.60
N ILE A 16 -0.21 -9.73 -11.37
CA ILE A 16 0.47 -10.35 -10.23
C ILE A 16 1.99 -10.43 -10.48
N SER A 17 2.38 -10.67 -11.74
CA SER A 17 3.76 -10.66 -12.21
C SER A 17 4.49 -9.35 -11.95
N HIS A 18 3.88 -8.25 -12.41
CA HIS A 18 4.48 -6.93 -12.31
C HIS A 18 4.43 -6.40 -10.89
N PHE A 19 3.44 -6.77 -10.07
CA PHE A 19 3.36 -6.40 -8.64
C PHE A 19 4.57 -6.91 -7.83
N PHE A 20 5.05 -8.11 -8.14
CA PHE A 20 6.23 -8.68 -7.47
C PHE A 20 7.53 -8.27 -8.16
N HIS A 21 7.63 -8.30 -9.49
CA HIS A 21 8.81 -7.81 -10.22
C HIS A 21 9.10 -6.33 -9.95
N ALA A 22 8.05 -5.53 -9.73
CA ALA A 22 8.12 -4.16 -9.26
C ALA A 22 8.88 -3.94 -7.94
N GLN A 23 8.70 -4.83 -6.97
CA GLN A 23 9.47 -4.82 -5.73
C GLN A 23 10.96 -5.13 -6.00
N HIS A 24 11.31 -5.58 -7.22
CA HIS A 24 12.64 -6.05 -7.61
C HIS A 24 13.39 -5.17 -8.64
N VAL A 25 12.74 -4.36 -9.48
CA VAL A 25 13.43 -3.71 -10.62
C VAL A 25 14.45 -2.60 -10.24
N HIS A 26 14.55 -2.17 -8.98
CA HIS A 26 15.34 -0.98 -8.64
C HIS A 26 16.82 -1.16 -8.26
N PHE A 27 17.41 -2.35 -8.43
CA PHE A 27 18.83 -2.54 -8.10
C PHE A 27 19.82 -2.44 -9.28
N ARG A 28 19.35 -2.21 -10.51
CA ARG A 28 20.25 -2.00 -11.67
C ARG A 28 20.31 -0.54 -12.14
N ARG A 29 21.28 0.21 -11.62
CA ARG A 29 22.27 1.02 -12.37
C ARG A 29 22.84 2.14 -11.51
N GLU A 30 24.11 1.99 -11.12
CA GLU A 30 25.15 2.99 -11.41
C GLU A 30 26.48 2.23 -11.59
N GLU A 31 26.66 1.56 -12.74
CA GLU A 31 28.03 1.40 -13.24
C GLU A 31 28.42 2.74 -13.85
N GLY A 32 29.28 3.48 -13.16
CA GLY A 32 30.02 4.56 -13.81
C GLY A 32 30.35 5.80 -12.99
N VAL A 33 30.70 5.72 -11.71
CA VAL A 33 31.62 6.72 -11.12
C VAL A 33 32.48 6.06 -10.05
N GLY A 34 33.77 5.86 -10.36
CA GLY A 34 34.72 5.46 -9.35
C GLY A 34 34.96 6.58 -8.34
N CYS A 35 34.88 6.29 -7.04
CA CYS A 35 35.87 6.76 -6.07
C CYS A 35 35.70 6.03 -4.74
N SER A 36 36.81 5.44 -4.30
CA SER A 36 36.99 4.85 -2.97
C SER A 36 36.87 5.88 -1.85
N ARG A 37 36.46 5.37 -0.67
CA ARG A 37 36.36 6.03 0.66
C ARG A 37 35.01 6.73 0.83
N HIS A 38 34.23 6.27 1.82
CA HIS A 38 33.10 6.90 2.56
C HIS A 38 31.93 5.90 2.79
N ALA A 39 32.26 4.65 3.11
CA ALA A 39 31.28 3.58 3.35
C ALA A 39 30.34 3.76 4.57
N PRO A 40 30.73 4.45 5.68
CA PRO A 40 29.81 4.65 6.81
C PRO A 40 28.73 5.73 6.55
N GLU A 41 29.06 6.79 5.81
CA GLU A 41 28.12 7.89 5.51
C GLU A 41 27.12 7.52 4.39
N LEU A 42 27.51 6.61 3.49
CA LEU A 42 26.60 6.01 2.51
C LEU A 42 25.55 5.12 3.18
N ARG A 43 25.90 4.37 4.24
CA ARG A 43 24.93 3.52 4.99
C ARG A 43 23.79 4.31 5.63
N ALA A 44 24.04 5.52 6.12
CA ALA A 44 22.99 6.40 6.65
C ALA A 44 22.14 7.05 5.56
N ARG A 45 22.70 7.24 4.35
CA ARG A 45 22.00 7.81 3.17
C ARG A 45 21.09 6.82 2.44
N TYR A 46 21.35 5.51 2.53
CA TYR A 46 20.56 4.47 1.86
C TYR A 46 19.51 3.81 2.77
N ALA A 47 19.64 3.92 4.09
CA ALA A 47 18.61 3.49 5.02
C ALA A 47 17.30 4.31 4.87
N SER A 48 17.39 5.53 4.32
CA SER A 48 16.31 6.50 4.14
C SER A 48 15.75 6.57 2.70
N GLN A 49 15.88 5.51 1.89
CA GLN A 49 15.50 5.54 0.45
C GLN A 49 14.48 4.47 0.02
N LEU A 50 13.88 3.72 0.95
CA LEU A 50 13.13 2.52 0.59
C LEU A 50 11.72 2.48 1.20
N ILE A 51 10.87 3.39 0.72
CA ILE A 51 9.44 3.14 0.55
C ILE A 51 9.04 3.79 -0.78
N LEU A 52 9.51 3.24 -1.90
CA LEU A 52 8.92 3.60 -3.18
C LEU A 52 7.56 2.91 -3.25
N PRO A 53 6.46 3.66 -3.32
CA PRO A 53 5.15 3.06 -3.51
C PRO A 53 5.16 2.33 -4.85
N LEU A 54 4.58 1.13 -4.87
CA LEU A 54 4.26 0.51 -6.14
C LEU A 54 3.24 1.40 -6.84
N VAL A 55 3.61 1.93 -8.00
CA VAL A 55 2.74 2.74 -8.84
C VAL A 55 2.27 1.86 -9.99
N LEU A 56 1.01 1.43 -9.97
CA LEU A 56 0.41 0.67 -11.06
C LEU A 56 -0.20 1.63 -12.09
N THR A 57 -0.01 1.36 -13.39
CA THR A 57 -0.40 2.29 -14.48
C THR A 57 -1.13 1.61 -15.63
N SER A 58 -2.03 2.32 -16.30
CA SER A 58 -2.52 2.03 -17.65
C SER A 58 -2.16 3.20 -18.60
N ARG A 59 -1.70 2.93 -19.84
CA ARG A 59 -1.45 3.96 -20.86
C ARG A 59 -2.55 3.96 -21.95
N PRO A 60 -2.90 5.12 -22.55
CA PRO A 60 -4.03 5.20 -23.49
C PRO A 60 -3.76 4.70 -24.93
N ALA A 61 -2.56 4.21 -25.29
CA ALA A 61 -2.17 4.07 -26.69
C ALA A 61 -1.49 2.75 -27.11
N CYS A 62 -1.58 1.67 -26.33
CA CYS A 62 -1.07 0.37 -26.77
C CYS A 62 -2.21 -0.62 -26.92
N ALA A 63 -2.28 -1.27 -28.09
CA ALA A 63 -3.24 -2.32 -28.46
C ALA A 63 -3.09 -3.62 -27.64
N ALA A 64 -2.38 -3.58 -26.52
CA ALA A 64 -2.31 -4.61 -25.50
C ALA A 64 -2.96 -4.04 -24.22
N PRO A 65 -4.14 -4.53 -23.81
CA PRO A 65 -4.73 -4.16 -22.54
C PRO A 65 -3.74 -4.53 -21.41
N HIS A 66 -3.43 -3.58 -20.51
CA HIS A 66 -2.83 -3.85 -19.19
C HIS A 66 -1.32 -4.19 -19.10
N ALA A 67 -0.43 -3.46 -19.77
CA ALA A 67 0.99 -3.49 -19.38
C ALA A 67 1.20 -2.64 -18.11
N LEU A 68 1.13 -3.27 -16.93
CA LEU A 68 1.46 -2.61 -15.67
C LEU A 68 2.96 -2.40 -15.61
N ARG A 69 3.39 -1.19 -15.26
CA ARG A 69 4.79 -0.86 -15.08
C ARG A 69 4.92 -0.16 -13.75
N CYS A 70 5.96 -0.50 -12.98
CA CYS A 70 6.44 0.44 -11.99
C CYS A 70 6.79 1.74 -12.65
N VAL A 71 6.29 2.82 -12.09
CA VAL A 71 6.90 4.12 -12.31
C VAL A 71 8.03 4.26 -11.30
N GLU A 72 9.24 4.37 -11.82
CA GLU A 72 10.34 4.87 -11.01
C GLU A 72 10.05 6.33 -10.66
N VAL A 73 9.75 6.61 -9.40
CA VAL A 73 9.72 7.99 -8.92
C VAL A 73 11.17 8.36 -8.63
N PRO A 74 11.80 9.28 -9.39
CA PRO A 74 13.20 9.59 -9.18
C PRO A 74 13.40 10.09 -7.74
N PRO A 75 14.41 9.61 -6.99
CA PRO A 75 14.67 10.11 -5.63
C PRO A 75 14.97 11.62 -5.61
N ARG A 76 15.37 12.18 -6.76
CA ARG A 76 15.48 13.62 -6.98
C ARG A 76 14.14 14.34 -6.91
N GLY A 77 13.03 13.76 -7.36
CA GLY A 77 11.69 14.36 -7.23
C GLY A 77 11.28 14.53 -5.78
N ALA A 78 11.50 13.50 -4.94
CA ALA A 78 11.24 13.58 -3.50
C ALA A 78 12.11 14.64 -2.84
N ARG A 79 13.43 14.67 -3.09
CA ARG A 79 14.34 15.66 -2.50
C ARG A 79 14.15 17.08 -3.06
N ASP A 80 13.82 17.22 -4.34
CA ASP A 80 13.53 18.51 -4.97
C ASP A 80 12.16 19.06 -4.53
N LEU A 81 11.20 18.19 -4.17
CA LEU A 81 10.02 18.57 -3.38
C LEU A 81 10.42 19.13 -2.02
N LEU A 82 11.48 18.59 -1.39
CA LEU A 82 12.03 19.11 -0.12
C LEU A 82 12.85 20.40 -0.27
N THR A 83 13.35 20.74 -1.46
CA THR A 83 14.31 21.86 -1.64
C THR A 83 13.84 22.99 -2.55
N ARG A 84 12.74 22.85 -3.31
CA ARG A 84 12.27 23.90 -4.25
C ARG A 84 11.47 25.04 -3.61
N THR A 85 11.02 24.94 -2.37
CA THR A 85 10.37 26.03 -1.64
C THR A 85 11.35 26.63 -0.62
N GLY A 86 12.12 27.66 -1.01
CA GLY A 86 12.83 28.46 0.00
C GLY A 86 11.83 29.20 0.91
N PRO A 87 12.24 29.84 2.03
CA PRO A 87 13.29 29.53 2.99
C PRO A 87 12.77 28.57 4.08
N ARG A 88 13.59 27.59 4.52
CA ARG A 88 13.41 26.69 5.69
C ARG A 88 11.96 26.25 5.96
N VAL A 89 11.66 24.97 5.73
CA VAL A 89 10.52 24.27 6.34
C VAL A 89 10.35 24.78 7.77
N LYS A 90 9.24 25.47 8.06
CA LYS A 90 9.08 26.17 9.35
C LYS A 90 9.19 25.22 10.55
N ASN A 91 8.93 23.93 10.33
CA ASN A 91 8.94 22.89 11.33
C ASN A 91 9.82 21.69 10.93
N GLU A 92 11.13 21.96 10.77
CA GLU A 92 12.16 20.96 10.39
C GLU A 92 12.06 19.66 11.19
N ALA A 93 11.77 19.72 12.50
CA ALA A 93 11.72 18.53 13.37
C ALA A 93 10.52 17.61 13.11
N ALA A 94 9.32 18.15 12.86
CA ALA A 94 8.14 17.35 12.53
C ALA A 94 8.26 16.75 11.11
N PHE A 95 8.92 17.48 10.23
CA PHE A 95 9.15 17.09 8.85
C PHE A 95 10.20 15.96 8.73
N GLU A 96 11.34 16.11 9.41
CA GLU A 96 12.43 15.12 9.45
C GLU A 96 11.97 13.80 10.07
N ARG A 97 11.07 13.86 11.06
CA ARG A 97 10.46 12.67 11.70
C ARG A 97 9.78 11.72 10.70
N PHE A 98 9.29 12.24 9.58
CA PHE A 98 8.49 11.49 8.61
C PHE A 98 9.01 11.58 7.18
N ALA A 99 10.28 11.95 6.99
CA ALA A 99 10.89 12.20 5.69
C ALA A 99 10.67 11.06 4.68
N ASP A 100 10.83 9.81 5.12
CA ASP A 100 10.63 8.63 4.25
C ASP A 100 9.17 8.49 3.81
N THR A 101 8.23 8.82 4.69
CA THR A 101 6.80 8.74 4.40
C THR A 101 6.36 9.77 3.36
N TRP A 102 6.97 10.96 3.36
CA TRP A 102 6.66 12.01 2.38
C TRP A 102 7.11 11.67 0.96
N THR A 103 8.08 10.77 0.82
CA THR A 103 8.54 10.30 -0.49
C THR A 103 7.41 9.65 -1.29
N LYS A 104 6.43 9.04 -0.62
CA LYS A 104 5.22 8.48 -1.26
C LYS A 104 4.43 9.54 -2.05
N LEU A 105 4.38 10.78 -1.55
CA LEU A 105 3.57 11.85 -2.13
C LEU A 105 4.12 12.35 -3.48
N ALA A 106 5.38 12.04 -3.79
CA ALA A 106 5.95 12.35 -5.09
C ALA A 106 5.22 11.68 -6.27
N VAL A 107 4.43 10.62 -6.02
CA VAL A 107 3.57 9.99 -7.04
C VAL A 107 2.57 10.97 -7.66
N PHE A 108 2.12 11.98 -6.90
CA PHE A 108 1.12 12.93 -7.37
C PHE A 108 1.65 13.84 -8.47
N GLY A 109 2.98 14.02 -8.56
CA GLY A 109 3.62 14.83 -9.60
C GLY A 109 4.11 14.04 -10.81
N VAL A 110 3.83 12.74 -10.90
CA VAL A 110 4.29 11.91 -12.02
C VAL A 110 3.48 12.21 -13.27
N GLU A 111 4.14 12.73 -14.30
CA GLU A 111 3.50 13.02 -15.58
C GLU A 111 3.39 11.78 -16.50
N GLY A 112 2.49 11.84 -17.48
CA GLY A 112 2.37 10.83 -18.53
C GLY A 112 1.46 9.63 -18.19
N TYR A 113 0.71 9.70 -17.09
CA TYR A 113 -0.26 8.70 -16.67
C TYR A 113 -1.60 9.34 -16.35
N GLU A 114 -2.69 8.71 -16.81
CA GLU A 114 -4.04 9.18 -16.50
C GLU A 114 -4.47 8.77 -15.09
N ARG A 115 -3.98 7.60 -14.62
CA ARG A 115 -4.32 7.06 -13.32
C ARG A 115 -3.20 6.22 -12.76
N LEU A 116 -2.98 6.41 -11.46
CA LEU A 116 -2.01 5.70 -10.65
C LEU A 116 -2.71 5.05 -9.46
N ILE A 117 -2.23 3.87 -9.07
CA ILE A 117 -2.57 3.26 -7.79
C ILE A 117 -1.27 3.14 -7.01
N LEU A 118 -1.16 3.95 -5.96
CA LEU A 118 -0.12 3.86 -4.93
C LEU A 118 -0.43 2.64 -4.05
N VAL A 119 0.57 1.79 -3.81
CA VAL A 119 0.46 0.68 -2.86
C VAL A 119 1.68 0.63 -1.94
N ASP A 120 1.44 0.47 -0.64
CA ASP A 120 2.50 0.33 0.36
C ASP A 120 3.29 -0.98 0.20
N ALA A 121 4.59 -0.92 0.54
CA ALA A 121 5.52 -2.04 0.38
C ALA A 121 5.25 -3.22 1.35
N ASP A 122 4.53 -2.99 2.44
CA ASP A 122 4.15 -4.00 3.43
C ASP A 122 2.82 -4.68 3.08
N THR A 123 2.60 -4.95 1.80
CA THR A 123 1.37 -5.56 1.29
C THR A 123 1.68 -6.80 0.45
N ILE A 124 0.71 -7.71 0.33
CA ILE A 124 0.71 -8.73 -0.72
C ILE A 124 -0.62 -8.69 -1.47
N MET A 125 -0.54 -9.00 -2.75
CA MET A 125 -1.69 -9.06 -3.63
C MET A 125 -2.18 -10.50 -3.77
N LEU A 126 -3.47 -10.71 -3.51
CA LEU A 126 -4.15 -12.00 -3.62
C LEU A 126 -5.12 -12.05 -4.80
N ARG A 127 -5.51 -10.89 -5.35
CA ARG A 127 -6.39 -10.80 -6.52
C ARG A 127 -6.20 -9.47 -7.28
N GLY A 128 -6.46 -9.51 -8.58
CA GLY A 128 -6.56 -8.34 -9.44
C GLY A 128 -7.52 -7.26 -8.94
N MET A 129 -7.17 -5.99 -9.15
CA MET A 129 -8.00 -4.82 -8.81
C MET A 129 -8.11 -3.85 -10.00
N ASP A 130 -8.20 -4.40 -11.22
CA ASP A 130 -8.19 -3.61 -12.46
C ASP A 130 -9.34 -2.61 -12.52
N GLU A 131 -10.47 -2.89 -11.86
CA GLU A 131 -11.60 -1.96 -11.82
C GLU A 131 -11.28 -0.61 -11.15
N LEU A 132 -10.22 -0.54 -10.34
CA LEU A 132 -9.74 0.71 -9.76
C LEU A 132 -9.18 1.65 -10.84
N PHE A 133 -8.72 1.12 -11.98
CA PHE A 133 -8.26 1.95 -13.10
C PHE A 133 -9.41 2.62 -13.87
N THR A 134 -10.60 2.06 -13.82
CA THR A 134 -11.75 2.54 -14.59
C THR A 134 -12.86 3.14 -13.72
N MET A 135 -12.76 3.01 -12.39
CA MET A 135 -13.77 3.57 -11.48
C MET A 135 -13.96 5.08 -11.68
N PRO A 136 -15.19 5.62 -11.54
CA PRO A 136 -15.39 7.05 -11.56
C PRO A 136 -14.66 7.72 -10.39
N LEU A 137 -13.84 8.71 -10.73
CA LEU A 137 -13.05 9.53 -9.80
C LEU A 137 -13.01 10.95 -10.37
N GLY A 138 -13.05 11.99 -9.53
CA GLY A 138 -12.83 13.38 -9.97
C GLY A 138 -11.37 13.64 -10.34
N GLU A 139 -11.09 14.69 -11.12
CA GLU A 139 -9.73 15.03 -11.55
C GLU A 139 -8.79 15.35 -10.38
N ASP A 140 -9.32 16.03 -9.36
CA ASP A 140 -8.61 16.40 -8.13
C ASP A 140 -9.02 15.54 -6.92
N TRP A 141 -9.55 14.33 -7.17
CA TRP A 141 -10.00 13.39 -6.13
C TRP A 141 -9.04 12.22 -5.99
N ILE A 142 -9.03 11.62 -4.79
CA ILE A 142 -8.37 10.33 -4.54
C ILE A 142 -9.38 9.23 -4.18
N GLY A 143 -9.04 7.98 -4.46
CA GLY A 143 -9.72 6.81 -3.91
C GLY A 143 -8.84 6.17 -2.84
N ALA A 144 -9.35 5.92 -1.64
CA ALA A 144 -8.60 5.23 -0.59
C ALA A 144 -9.53 4.38 0.28
N SER A 145 -8.99 3.35 0.93
CA SER A 145 -9.74 2.62 1.95
C SER A 145 -9.79 3.45 3.24
N PRO A 146 -10.88 3.37 4.02
CA PRO A 146 -11.00 4.14 5.25
C PRO A 146 -10.03 3.63 6.32
N ALA A 147 -9.60 4.52 7.22
CA ALA A 147 -8.84 4.12 8.39
C ALA A 147 -9.69 3.23 9.31
N CYS A 148 -9.08 2.22 9.93
CA CYS A 148 -9.75 1.46 10.99
C CYS A 148 -9.73 2.25 12.29
N THR A 149 -10.85 2.88 12.64
CA THR A 149 -10.99 3.65 13.88
C THR A 149 -11.61 2.82 15.01
N CYS A 150 -11.42 1.50 15.03
CA CYS A 150 -11.97 0.65 16.11
C CYS A 150 -11.10 0.60 17.37
N ASN A 151 -9.81 0.95 17.25
CA ASN A 151 -8.79 0.78 18.29
C ASN A 151 -8.89 -0.57 19.05
N PRO A 152 -8.85 -1.73 18.36
CA PRO A 152 -9.09 -3.03 19.00
C PRO A 152 -8.03 -3.42 20.03
N PHE A 153 -6.86 -2.77 20.01
CA PHE A 153 -5.77 -2.95 20.96
C PHE A 153 -5.83 -1.97 22.16
N GLN A 154 -6.81 -1.07 22.18
CA GLN A 154 -6.98 -0.07 23.24
C GLN A 154 -5.71 0.77 23.48
N PHE A 155 -5.03 1.18 22.40
CA PHE A 155 -3.87 2.04 22.53
C PHE A 155 -4.29 3.38 23.13
N ALA A 156 -3.71 3.72 24.29
CA ALA A 156 -4.11 4.90 25.06
C ALA A 156 -3.88 6.24 24.34
N HIS A 157 -2.94 6.27 23.40
CA HIS A 157 -2.62 7.46 22.61
C HIS A 157 -3.52 7.64 21.38
N TYR A 158 -4.37 6.65 21.05
CA TYR A 158 -5.35 6.80 19.98
C TYR A 158 -6.52 7.68 20.44
N PRO A 159 -7.16 8.43 19.54
CA PRO A 159 -8.29 9.28 19.89
C PRO A 159 -9.45 8.50 20.55
N LYS A 160 -10.14 9.12 21.52
CA LYS A 160 -11.20 8.47 22.30
C LYS A 160 -12.44 8.08 21.50
N ASP A 161 -12.67 8.76 20.39
CA ASP A 161 -13.76 8.50 19.45
C ASP A 161 -13.39 7.42 18.42
N TRP A 162 -12.21 6.80 18.52
CA TRP A 162 -11.89 5.59 17.78
C TRP A 162 -12.51 4.37 18.47
N ILE A 163 -13.78 4.16 18.16
CA ILE A 163 -14.62 3.04 18.60
C ILE A 163 -15.29 2.37 17.38
N PRO A 164 -15.71 1.08 17.48
CA PRO A 164 -16.33 0.35 16.38
C PRO A 164 -17.52 1.05 15.72
N GLU A 165 -18.33 1.76 16.50
CA GLU A 165 -19.51 2.50 16.05
C GLU A 165 -19.14 3.67 15.12
N ASN A 166 -17.94 4.23 15.26
CA ASN A 166 -17.46 5.36 14.48
C ASN A 166 -16.60 4.94 13.27
N CYS A 167 -16.38 3.64 13.08
CA CYS A 167 -15.49 3.11 12.05
C CYS A 167 -16.23 2.86 10.74
N SER A 168 -15.82 3.54 9.65
CA SER A 168 -16.43 3.36 8.32
C SER A 168 -16.36 1.92 7.81
N LEU A 169 -15.35 1.14 8.21
CA LEU A 169 -15.25 -0.28 7.87
C LEU A 169 -16.38 -1.11 8.50
N SER A 170 -16.81 -0.78 9.71
CA SER A 170 -17.94 -1.46 10.38
C SER A 170 -19.26 -1.30 9.62
N HIS A 171 -19.38 -0.23 8.83
CA HIS A 171 -20.60 0.15 8.13
C HIS A 171 -20.62 -0.24 6.65
N GLN A 172 -19.56 -0.90 6.14
CA GLN A 172 -19.58 -1.41 4.77
C GLN A 172 -20.57 -2.58 4.63
N PRO A 173 -21.36 -2.63 3.54
CA PRO A 173 -22.37 -3.67 3.34
C PRO A 173 -21.74 -5.01 2.94
N ARG A 174 -22.55 -6.07 2.94
CA ARG A 174 -22.18 -7.37 2.36
C ARG A 174 -23.21 -7.84 1.33
N PRO A 175 -22.78 -8.21 0.12
CA PRO A 175 -21.41 -8.10 -0.41
C PRO A 175 -20.96 -6.63 -0.54
N THR A 176 -19.66 -6.37 -0.43
CA THR A 176 -19.08 -5.03 -0.59
C THR A 176 -18.62 -4.82 -2.04
N THR A 177 -19.09 -3.77 -2.70
CA THR A 177 -18.73 -3.40 -4.07
C THR A 177 -18.32 -1.92 -4.16
N LEU A 178 -17.66 -1.52 -5.25
CA LEU A 178 -17.31 -0.11 -5.47
C LEU A 178 -18.53 0.83 -5.49
N ASP A 179 -19.71 0.31 -5.83
CA ASP A 179 -20.93 1.10 -6.00
C ASP A 179 -21.77 1.20 -4.72
N ASN A 180 -21.57 0.29 -3.76
CA ASN A 180 -22.39 0.25 -2.53
C ASN A 180 -21.65 0.63 -1.25
N VAL A 181 -20.34 0.90 -1.32
CA VAL A 181 -19.57 1.39 -0.16
C VAL A 181 -20.05 2.79 0.23
N PRO A 182 -20.48 3.00 1.49
CA PRO A 182 -20.95 4.30 1.96
C PRO A 182 -19.89 5.39 1.80
N GLN A 183 -20.31 6.52 1.26
CA GLN A 183 -19.48 7.72 1.11
C GLN A 183 -19.83 8.72 2.21
N PRO A 184 -18.85 9.40 2.84
CA PRO A 184 -19.14 10.39 3.87
C PRO A 184 -19.80 11.62 3.26
N THR A 185 -20.81 12.14 3.94
CA THR A 185 -21.40 13.45 3.66
C THR A 185 -20.63 14.56 4.40
N LYS A 186 -20.93 15.82 4.11
CA LYS A 186 -20.34 16.97 4.81
C LYS A 186 -20.58 16.94 6.33
N ASP A 187 -21.72 16.40 6.75
CA ASP A 187 -22.16 16.33 8.15
C ASP A 187 -21.76 15.03 8.84
N SER A 188 -21.02 14.16 8.15
CA SER A 188 -20.51 12.93 8.73
C SER A 188 -19.48 13.23 9.83
N PRO A 189 -19.36 12.36 10.86
CA PRO A 189 -18.37 12.55 11.91
C PRO A 189 -16.95 12.54 11.33
N ARG A 190 -16.00 13.18 12.02
CA ARG A 190 -14.61 13.31 11.54
C ARG A 190 -13.98 11.96 11.17
N THR A 191 -14.31 10.89 11.89
CA THR A 191 -13.78 9.54 11.66
C THR A 191 -14.18 8.98 10.29
N ALA A 192 -15.34 9.39 9.77
CA ALA A 192 -15.82 9.00 8.45
C ALA A 192 -14.98 9.60 7.31
N HIS A 193 -14.15 10.61 7.61
CA HIS A 193 -13.24 11.25 6.66
C HIS A 193 -11.79 10.80 6.81
N LEU A 194 -11.50 9.87 7.73
CA LEU A 194 -10.15 9.33 7.91
C LEU A 194 -9.92 8.18 6.94
N LEU A 195 -8.75 8.17 6.31
CA LEU A 195 -8.33 7.17 5.34
C LEU A 195 -7.07 6.45 5.79
N ASN A 196 -6.83 5.28 5.22
CA ASN A 196 -5.53 4.64 5.27
C ASN A 196 -4.83 4.83 3.92
N SER A 197 -3.58 5.28 3.94
CA SER A 197 -2.78 5.60 2.75
C SER A 197 -2.07 4.40 2.13
N GLY A 198 -2.30 3.17 2.63
CA GLY A 198 -1.69 1.95 2.10
C GLY A 198 -2.09 1.62 0.66
N VAL A 199 -3.25 2.14 0.23
CA VAL A 199 -3.69 2.13 -1.17
C VAL A 199 -4.33 3.48 -1.50
N VAL A 200 -3.81 4.15 -2.52
CA VAL A 200 -4.36 5.43 -3.00
C VAL A 200 -4.49 5.41 -4.52
N VAL A 201 -5.71 5.49 -5.02
CA VAL A 201 -6.02 5.69 -6.44
C VAL A 201 -6.06 7.19 -6.71
N LEU A 202 -5.34 7.66 -7.72
CA LEU A 202 -5.24 9.09 -8.02
C LEU A 202 -5.03 9.34 -9.51
N ARG A 203 -5.34 10.56 -9.95
CA ARG A 203 -4.82 11.10 -11.22
C ARG A 203 -3.66 12.03 -10.89
N PRO A 204 -2.44 11.76 -11.36
CA PRO A 204 -1.33 12.63 -11.03
C PRO A 204 -1.44 13.94 -11.80
N SER A 205 -1.11 15.05 -11.15
CA SER A 205 -1.01 16.35 -11.80
C SER A 205 -0.02 17.24 -11.05
N LYS A 206 0.58 18.16 -11.80
CA LYS A 206 1.47 19.16 -11.21
C LYS A 206 0.74 20.00 -10.15
N GLU A 207 -0.52 20.33 -10.40
CA GLU A 207 -1.35 21.13 -9.50
C GLU A 207 -1.62 20.42 -8.17
N LEU A 208 -1.90 19.11 -8.20
CA LEU A 208 -2.08 18.31 -6.98
C LEU A 208 -0.77 18.20 -6.19
N MET A 209 0.34 17.98 -6.89
CA MET A 209 1.67 17.94 -6.27
C MET A 209 2.03 19.27 -5.61
N ASP A 210 1.80 20.39 -6.30
CA ASP A 210 2.06 21.73 -5.76
C ASP A 210 1.13 22.03 -4.55
N SER A 211 -0.12 21.58 -4.58
CA SER A 211 -1.05 21.70 -3.43
C SER A 211 -0.58 20.89 -2.22
N LEU A 212 -0.08 19.67 -2.43
CA LEU A 212 0.47 18.82 -1.36
C LEU A 212 1.73 19.45 -0.76
N ALA A 213 2.65 19.94 -1.59
CA ALA A 213 3.86 20.62 -1.13
C ALA A 213 3.52 21.86 -0.30
N ALA A 214 2.55 22.67 -0.73
CA ALA A 214 2.10 23.85 0.02
C ALA A 214 1.47 23.48 1.38
N HIS A 215 0.73 22.37 1.46
CA HIS A 215 0.19 21.87 2.73
C HIS A 215 1.29 21.38 3.67
N LEU A 216 2.29 20.69 3.12
CA LEU A 216 3.43 20.19 3.88
C LEU A 216 4.29 21.32 4.48
N ASP A 217 4.36 22.47 3.80
CA ASP A 217 5.06 23.67 4.27
C ASP A 217 4.27 24.47 5.33
N SER A 218 3.05 24.04 5.66
CA SER A 218 2.19 24.70 6.66
C SER A 218 2.39 24.16 8.08
N ASP A 219 1.90 24.90 9.09
CA ASP A 219 1.95 24.46 10.50
C ASP A 219 1.03 23.25 10.78
N ALA A 220 0.17 22.84 9.83
CA ALA A 220 -0.77 21.73 10.00
C ALA A 220 -0.08 20.37 10.19
N VAL A 221 1.10 20.17 9.56
CA VAL A 221 1.86 18.92 9.66
C VAL A 221 2.41 18.68 11.06
N ALA A 222 2.65 19.75 11.82
CA ALA A 222 3.19 19.65 13.18
C ALA A 222 2.28 18.86 14.13
N SER A 223 0.97 18.88 13.88
CA SER A 223 -0.04 18.16 14.66
C SER A 223 -0.37 16.77 14.12
N ALA A 224 0.19 16.36 12.97
CA ALA A 224 -0.11 15.06 12.38
C ALA A 224 0.32 13.93 13.33
N GLN A 225 -0.64 13.08 13.70
CA GLN A 225 -0.39 11.91 14.53
C GLN A 225 -0.02 10.71 13.67
N PHE A 226 -0.59 10.65 12.46
CA PHE A 226 -0.35 9.62 11.47
C PHE A 226 0.08 10.26 10.14
N PRO A 227 1.33 10.06 9.69
CA PRO A 227 1.99 10.94 8.73
C PRO A 227 1.26 11.17 7.39
N ASP A 228 1.48 10.34 6.38
CA ASP A 228 0.90 10.49 5.03
C ASP A 228 -0.62 10.47 5.04
N GLN A 229 -1.23 9.61 5.86
CA GLN A 229 -2.68 9.49 5.87
C GLN A 229 -3.41 10.72 6.45
N ASP A 230 -2.87 11.41 7.48
CA ASP A 230 -3.51 12.62 8.01
C ASP A 230 -3.43 13.75 6.97
N VAL A 231 -2.26 13.93 6.33
CA VAL A 231 -2.09 14.92 5.26
C VAL A 231 -3.05 14.66 4.11
N LEU A 232 -3.16 13.42 3.64
CA LEU A 232 -4.09 13.06 2.57
C LEU A 232 -5.55 13.25 3.00
N ALA A 233 -5.92 12.89 4.22
CA ALA A 233 -7.28 13.09 4.74
C ALA A 233 -7.66 14.58 4.83
N GLU A 234 -6.71 15.45 5.17
CA GLU A 234 -6.91 16.89 5.24
C GLU A 234 -7.03 17.53 3.85
N VAL A 235 -6.05 17.30 2.99
CA VAL A 235 -5.98 17.90 1.64
C VAL A 235 -7.15 17.47 0.77
N PHE A 236 -7.56 16.20 0.86
CA PHE A 236 -8.64 15.63 0.06
C PHE A 236 -9.97 15.53 0.82
N LYS A 237 -10.14 16.29 1.92
CA LYS A 237 -11.40 16.31 2.66
C LYS A 237 -12.55 16.74 1.74
N GLY A 238 -13.52 15.85 1.55
CA GLY A 238 -14.65 16.05 0.64
C GLY A 238 -14.34 15.87 -0.85
N LYS A 239 -13.10 15.50 -1.19
CA LYS A 239 -12.60 15.19 -2.53
C LYS A 239 -11.98 13.80 -2.57
N TRP A 240 -12.68 12.82 -2.02
CA TRP A 240 -12.21 11.44 -2.03
C TRP A 240 -13.37 10.46 -2.14
N LYS A 241 -13.05 9.25 -2.61
CA LYS A 241 -13.98 8.13 -2.72
C LYS A 241 -13.51 6.98 -1.82
N VAL A 242 -14.40 6.54 -0.94
CA VAL A 242 -14.16 5.40 -0.05
C VAL A 242 -14.10 4.12 -0.88
N LEU A 243 -13.01 3.38 -0.74
CA LEU A 243 -12.83 2.08 -1.37
C LEU A 243 -13.36 0.94 -0.47
N PRO A 244 -13.79 -0.18 -1.09
CA PRO A 244 -14.07 -1.42 -0.39
C PRO A 244 -12.93 -1.87 0.52
N TRP A 245 -13.26 -2.53 1.63
CA TRP A 245 -12.29 -3.03 2.60
C TRP A 245 -11.30 -4.01 1.98
N TRP A 246 -11.73 -4.79 0.98
CA TRP A 246 -10.89 -5.77 0.31
C TRP A 246 -9.79 -5.15 -0.57
N CYS A 247 -9.89 -3.85 -0.91
CA CYS A 247 -8.88 -3.13 -1.68
C CYS A 247 -7.60 -2.90 -0.87
N ASN A 248 -7.73 -2.82 0.45
CA ASN A 248 -6.64 -2.59 1.39
C ASN A 248 -6.99 -3.25 2.72
N ALA A 249 -7.00 -4.58 2.71
CA ALA A 249 -7.45 -5.38 3.85
C ALA A 249 -6.36 -5.36 4.92
N LEU A 250 -6.48 -4.46 5.90
CA LEU A 250 -5.54 -4.40 7.02
C LEU A 250 -5.60 -5.73 7.77
N LYS A 251 -4.44 -6.34 8.08
CA LYS A 251 -4.38 -7.67 8.72
C LYS A 251 -5.23 -7.76 9.99
N THR A 252 -5.38 -6.65 10.72
CA THR A 252 -6.14 -6.57 11.98
C THR A 252 -7.65 -6.66 11.77
N LEU A 253 -8.16 -6.35 10.57
CA LEU A 253 -9.58 -6.47 10.24
C LEU A 253 -10.07 -7.91 10.35
N ARG A 254 -9.19 -8.89 10.08
CA ARG A 254 -9.51 -10.31 10.19
C ARG A 254 -9.99 -10.70 11.59
N ALA A 255 -9.46 -10.04 12.62
CA ALA A 255 -9.88 -10.23 14.01
C ALA A 255 -10.91 -9.18 14.48
N ALA A 256 -10.70 -7.91 14.12
CA ALA A 256 -11.51 -6.78 14.61
C ALA A 256 -12.86 -6.62 13.89
N HIS A 257 -12.96 -7.10 12.65
CA HIS A 257 -14.16 -7.04 11.82
C HIS A 257 -14.50 -8.43 11.27
N LYS A 258 -14.60 -9.44 12.17
CA LYS A 258 -14.93 -10.83 11.79
C LYS A 258 -16.18 -10.97 10.93
N ASN A 259 -17.14 -10.08 11.15
CA ASN A 259 -18.31 -10.03 10.31
C ASN A 259 -17.85 -9.63 8.89
N LEU A 260 -17.14 -8.52 8.71
CA LEU A 260 -16.77 -7.96 7.39
C LEU A 260 -15.85 -8.88 6.59
N TRP A 261 -14.88 -9.48 7.28
CA TRP A 261 -13.79 -10.20 6.67
C TRP A 261 -14.22 -11.52 6.04
N GLU A 262 -13.77 -11.73 4.80
CA GLU A 262 -13.88 -12.99 4.07
C GLU A 262 -12.56 -13.23 3.32
N ASP A 263 -11.83 -14.30 3.67
CA ASP A 263 -10.49 -14.57 3.12
C ASP A 263 -10.51 -14.62 1.58
N SER A 264 -11.60 -15.13 0.99
CA SER A 264 -11.78 -15.24 -0.46
C SER A 264 -12.06 -13.90 -1.18
N GLU A 265 -12.46 -12.86 -0.45
CA GLU A 265 -12.70 -11.53 -1.00
C GLU A 265 -11.48 -10.61 -0.90
N VAL A 266 -10.48 -10.94 -0.06
CA VAL A 266 -9.26 -10.15 0.09
C VAL A 266 -8.52 -10.03 -1.24
N ARG A 267 -8.23 -8.81 -1.67
CA ARG A 267 -7.47 -8.57 -2.91
C ARG A 267 -6.07 -8.05 -2.66
N LEU A 268 -5.93 -7.16 -1.68
CA LEU A 268 -4.64 -6.72 -1.16
C LEU A 268 -4.66 -6.85 0.37
N LEU A 269 -3.71 -7.59 0.91
CA LEU A 269 -3.51 -7.77 2.34
C LEU A 269 -2.42 -6.82 2.82
N HIS A 270 -2.73 -5.98 3.80
CA HIS A 270 -1.82 -4.94 4.33
C HIS A 270 -1.33 -5.26 5.74
N TYR A 271 -0.02 -5.44 5.88
CA TYR A 271 0.65 -5.84 7.12
C TYR A 271 1.02 -4.64 8.01
N ILE A 272 0.00 -3.87 8.42
CA ILE A 272 0.16 -2.78 9.38
C ILE A 272 0.71 -3.26 10.73
N LEU A 273 1.24 -2.34 11.54
CA LEU A 273 1.90 -2.62 12.82
C LEU A 273 3.16 -3.49 12.64
N ASP A 274 3.25 -4.63 13.34
CA ASP A 274 4.36 -5.59 13.22
C ASP A 274 4.43 -6.18 11.81
N LYS A 275 5.66 -6.26 11.28
CA LYS A 275 5.92 -6.65 9.89
C LYS A 275 6.26 -8.13 9.77
N PRO A 276 5.80 -8.82 8.72
CA PRO A 276 5.96 -10.27 8.59
C PRO A 276 7.42 -10.71 8.46
N TRP A 277 8.29 -9.87 7.91
CA TRP A 277 9.74 -10.11 7.80
C TRP A 277 10.49 -9.95 9.12
N SER A 278 9.82 -9.55 10.21
CA SER A 278 10.45 -9.42 11.53
C SER A 278 10.68 -10.76 12.21
N LYS A 279 9.90 -11.78 11.83
CA LYS A 279 9.97 -13.14 12.38
C LYS A 279 9.26 -14.12 11.44
N ARG A 280 9.92 -15.20 11.07
CA ARG A 280 9.28 -16.33 10.37
C ARG A 280 8.40 -17.17 11.31
N PRO A 281 7.08 -17.32 11.04
CA PRO A 281 6.22 -18.16 11.85
C PRO A 281 6.60 -19.64 11.80
N GLN A 282 6.61 -20.28 12.96
CA GLN A 282 6.89 -21.72 13.10
C GLN A 282 5.59 -22.54 13.03
N GLY A 283 5.68 -23.82 12.65
CA GLY A 283 4.53 -24.72 12.59
C GLY A 283 3.63 -24.55 11.35
N TYR A 284 4.13 -23.86 10.32
CA TYR A 284 3.50 -23.75 9.00
C TYR A 284 4.35 -24.49 7.96
N ASP A 285 3.68 -25.00 6.93
CA ASP A 285 4.37 -25.64 5.81
C ASP A 285 4.80 -24.59 4.78
N TYR A 286 6.06 -24.66 4.36
CA TYR A 286 6.67 -23.77 3.38
C TYR A 286 7.32 -24.64 2.29
N PRO A 287 6.53 -25.21 1.38
CA PRO A 287 7.05 -26.10 0.35
C PRO A 287 7.97 -25.32 -0.59
N THR A 288 8.97 -26.01 -1.14
CA THR A 288 9.78 -25.44 -2.23
C THR A 288 8.89 -25.20 -3.45
N VAL A 289 8.90 -23.97 -3.95
CA VAL A 289 8.01 -23.54 -5.04
C VAL A 289 8.78 -23.49 -6.35
N GLU A 290 8.21 -24.02 -7.44
CA GLU A 290 8.62 -23.63 -8.79
C GLU A 290 8.05 -22.24 -9.07
N SER A 291 8.93 -21.24 -9.15
CA SER A 291 8.50 -19.85 -9.30
C SER A 291 7.73 -19.63 -10.60
N SER A 292 6.56 -19.01 -10.51
CA SER A 292 5.80 -18.54 -11.67
C SER A 292 5.91 -17.03 -11.76
N ASP A 293 6.19 -16.51 -12.95
CA ASP A 293 6.14 -15.07 -13.15
C ASP A 293 4.70 -14.56 -13.21
N ILE A 294 3.69 -15.39 -13.49
CA ILE A 294 2.35 -14.89 -13.86
C ILE A 294 1.31 -15.19 -12.77
N GLU A 295 1.47 -16.30 -12.05
CA GLU A 295 0.47 -16.82 -11.12
C GLU A 295 0.91 -16.62 -9.67
N LEU A 296 -0.06 -16.55 -8.76
CA LEU A 296 0.22 -16.62 -7.33
C LEU A 296 0.85 -17.97 -6.97
N PRO A 297 1.74 -18.01 -5.96
CA PRO A 297 2.27 -19.27 -5.46
C PRO A 297 1.13 -20.23 -5.11
N LYS A 298 1.15 -21.46 -5.65
CA LYS A 298 0.09 -22.45 -5.40
C LYS A 298 -0.08 -22.74 -3.90
N ALA A 299 1.03 -22.74 -3.17
CA ALA A 299 1.04 -22.90 -1.72
C ALA A 299 0.31 -21.74 -1.01
N LEU A 300 0.45 -20.50 -1.47
CA LEU A 300 -0.31 -19.35 -0.97
C LEU A 300 -1.81 -19.54 -1.22
N VAL A 301 -2.20 -19.91 -2.44
CA VAL A 301 -3.61 -20.14 -2.79
C VAL A 301 -4.24 -21.22 -1.90
N GLN A 302 -3.51 -22.30 -1.64
CA GLN A 302 -3.95 -23.37 -0.73
C GLN A 302 -4.00 -22.91 0.74
N ALA A 303 -3.01 -22.13 1.19
CA ALA A 303 -2.97 -21.59 2.55
C ALA A 303 -4.16 -20.67 2.82
N VAL A 304 -4.51 -19.79 1.88
CA VAL A 304 -5.69 -18.90 1.97
C VAL A 304 -6.99 -19.72 2.03
N LYS A 305 -7.16 -20.72 1.15
CA LYS A 305 -8.37 -21.56 1.11
C LYS A 305 -8.57 -22.43 2.36
N SER A 306 -7.47 -22.83 2.99
CA SER A 306 -7.48 -23.73 4.15
C SER A 306 -7.35 -22.98 5.48
N ALA A 307 -7.32 -21.65 5.44
CA ALA A 307 -7.06 -20.81 6.58
C ALA A 307 -8.16 -20.95 7.64
N LYS A 308 -7.73 -21.14 8.89
CA LYS A 308 -8.64 -21.11 10.03
C LYS A 308 -9.03 -19.66 10.36
N PRO A 309 -10.25 -19.40 10.87
CA PRO A 309 -10.65 -18.08 11.33
C PRO A 309 -9.63 -17.47 12.32
N GLN A 310 -9.46 -16.15 12.25
CA GLN A 310 -8.60 -15.43 13.17
C GLN A 310 -9.30 -15.23 14.51
N GLU A 311 -8.86 -15.96 15.53
CA GLU A 311 -9.40 -15.82 16.89
C GLU A 311 -8.62 -14.84 17.75
N SER A 312 -7.29 -14.76 17.56
CA SER A 312 -6.44 -13.88 18.34
C SER A 312 -6.44 -12.46 17.78
N LEU A 313 -6.52 -11.45 18.64
CA LEU A 313 -6.25 -10.06 18.25
C LEU A 313 -4.76 -9.78 18.08
N GLN A 314 -3.87 -10.63 18.60
CA GLN A 314 -2.43 -10.34 18.75
C GLN A 314 -1.54 -11.31 17.96
N ASN A 315 -1.99 -12.53 17.70
CA ASN A 315 -1.22 -13.53 16.97
C ASN A 315 -1.68 -13.60 15.51
N TYR A 316 -0.89 -13.01 14.61
CA TYR A 316 -1.13 -13.03 13.16
C TYR A 316 -0.19 -13.97 12.41
N ASP A 317 0.43 -14.94 13.08
CA ASP A 317 1.37 -15.89 12.48
C ASP A 317 0.80 -16.57 11.22
N GLY A 318 -0.51 -16.87 11.21
CA GLY A 318 -1.19 -17.47 10.06
C GLY A 318 -1.30 -16.56 8.85
N LEU A 319 -1.47 -15.25 9.03
CA LEU A 319 -1.42 -14.28 7.93
C LEU A 319 0.03 -13.95 7.54
N HIS A 320 0.94 -13.94 8.52
CA HIS A 320 2.36 -13.70 8.26
C HIS A 320 2.98 -14.83 7.46
N SER A 321 2.56 -16.08 7.67
CA SER A 321 3.05 -17.21 6.87
C SER A 321 2.70 -17.06 5.38
N TRP A 322 1.60 -16.38 5.03
CA TRP A 322 1.26 -16.07 3.63
C TRP A 322 2.30 -15.16 2.97
N TRP A 323 2.81 -14.17 3.71
CA TRP A 323 3.90 -13.32 3.23
C TRP A 323 5.17 -14.14 2.99
N TRP A 324 5.47 -15.09 3.86
CA TRP A 324 6.64 -15.96 3.70
C TRP A 324 6.53 -16.91 2.50
N LEU A 325 5.32 -17.40 2.18
CA LEU A 325 5.09 -18.18 0.95
C LEU A 325 5.32 -17.35 -0.31
N VAL A 326 4.97 -16.06 -0.27
CA VAL A 326 5.28 -15.11 -1.35
C VAL A 326 6.78 -14.82 -1.40
N TRP A 327 7.39 -14.55 -0.25
CA TRP A 327 8.82 -14.27 -0.13
C TRP A 327 9.66 -15.42 -0.67
N ASP A 328 9.37 -16.68 -0.32
CA ASP A 328 10.15 -17.83 -0.78
C ASP A 328 10.09 -18.00 -2.31
N ASP A 329 8.93 -17.72 -2.93
CA ASP A 329 8.73 -17.72 -4.38
C ASP A 329 9.49 -16.57 -5.07
N VAL A 330 9.47 -15.38 -4.46
CA VAL A 330 10.20 -14.20 -4.89
C VAL A 330 11.72 -14.35 -4.73
N LYS A 331 12.15 -14.96 -3.62
CA LYS A 331 13.55 -15.08 -3.21
C LYS A 331 14.38 -15.84 -4.25
N GLY A 332 13.78 -16.83 -4.90
CA GLY A 332 14.38 -17.55 -6.02
C GLY A 332 14.67 -16.69 -7.25
N ARG A 333 13.98 -15.55 -7.38
CA ARG A 333 14.03 -14.64 -8.54
C ARG A 333 14.88 -13.39 -8.31
N LEU A 334 15.35 -13.16 -7.08
CA LEU A 334 16.12 -11.96 -6.71
C LEU A 334 17.50 -11.85 -7.36
N GLY A 335 18.04 -12.92 -7.95
CA GLY A 335 19.32 -12.90 -8.65
C GLY A 335 20.44 -12.27 -7.82
N ASP A 336 21.14 -11.29 -8.39
CA ASP A 336 22.27 -10.58 -7.78
C ASP A 336 21.87 -9.67 -6.60
N ASP A 337 20.59 -9.30 -6.51
CA ASP A 337 20.08 -8.38 -5.49
C ASP A 337 19.75 -9.08 -4.17
N ARG A 338 19.71 -10.41 -4.22
CA ARG A 338 19.33 -11.26 -3.09
C ARG A 338 20.06 -10.92 -1.78
N PRO A 339 21.40 -10.76 -1.73
CA PRO A 339 22.10 -10.44 -0.48
C PRO A 339 21.68 -9.09 0.13
N LEU A 340 21.30 -8.13 -0.73
CA LEU A 340 20.91 -6.79 -0.31
C LEU A 340 19.47 -6.76 0.24
N VAL A 341 18.59 -7.64 -0.23
CA VAL A 341 17.20 -7.73 0.27
C VAL A 341 17.12 -8.64 1.51
N GLU A 342 17.87 -9.74 1.53
CA GLU A 342 17.87 -10.71 2.65
C GLU A 342 18.29 -10.08 3.98
N GLN A 343 19.13 -9.03 4.00
CA GLN A 343 19.53 -8.36 5.25
C GLN A 343 18.34 -7.73 6.02
N TRP A 344 17.22 -7.47 5.33
CA TRP A 344 16.01 -6.88 5.91
C TRP A 344 15.02 -7.93 6.42
N VAL A 345 15.25 -9.20 6.08
CA VAL A 345 14.34 -10.31 6.34
C VAL A 345 14.94 -11.21 7.42
N LYS A 346 14.26 -11.33 8.57
CA LYS A 346 14.71 -12.13 9.71
C LYS A 346 14.09 -13.52 9.64
N GLU A 347 14.87 -14.47 9.12
CA GLU A 347 14.49 -15.89 9.04
C GLU A 347 14.44 -16.59 10.41
#